data_AF-A0A839Z678-F1
#
_entry.id   AF-A0A839Z678-F1
#
_cell.length_a   1.000
_cell.length_b   1.000
_cell.length_c   1.000
_cell.angle_alpha   90.00
_cell.angle_beta   90.00
_cell.angle_gamma   90.00
#
_symmetry.space_group_name_H-M   'P 1'
#
loop_
_entity.id
_entity.type
_entity.pdbx_description
1 polymer ?
#
loop_
_entity_poly.entity_id
_entity_poly.type
_entity_poly.pdbx_seq_one_letter_code
_entity_poly.pdbx_strand_id
1 'polypeptide(L)'
;MADIAPILHIVSPLRHVSPFDVNMAVDAGYATILPYSGVTLDEMADLTQDMMFSRSPEAAPRTGLFIGGKDASLALDMAAKAKSVLFAPFEISIFVDPAGSFTTAAAMVAEVERRLRPTHPEGIKGVKVQVYGATGVVGGIAGVIAAQAGAEVTLVSHRDVEAVAAKARDFKQRFGVDLASASASSEDEKRALLPGTQVVLACGRAGVEILSADALAAARDLLVAADVNAVPPAGIAGIDAHADAKPLAGGAVGIGALTIGHLKYRVQHELLARMRVATQALTIGFEDAFALARSLAAPK
;
A
#
# COMPACT_ATOMS: atom_id res chain seq x y z
N MET A 1 -30.52 -18.38 14.07
CA MET A 1 -29.85 -18.66 12.79
C MET A 1 -28.41 -18.98 13.13
N ALA A 2 -27.87 -20.11 12.68
CA ALA A 2 -26.44 -20.40 12.87
C ALA A 2 -25.63 -19.28 12.20
N ASP A 3 -24.53 -18.84 12.83
CA ASP A 3 -23.66 -17.82 12.23
C ASP A 3 -23.13 -18.36 10.89
N ILE A 4 -23.44 -17.69 9.79
CA ILE A 4 -23.02 -18.12 8.45
C ILE A 4 -21.50 -18.05 8.41
N ALA A 5 -20.87 -19.23 8.38
CA ALA A 5 -19.42 -19.34 8.44
C ALA A 5 -18.76 -18.59 7.27
N PRO A 6 -17.79 -17.70 7.52
CA PRO A 6 -17.04 -17.02 6.47
C PRO A 6 -15.98 -17.94 5.87
N ILE A 7 -15.75 -17.83 4.56
CA ILE A 7 -14.71 -18.57 3.84
C ILE A 7 -13.82 -17.55 3.13
N LEU A 8 -12.50 -17.71 3.25
CA LEU A 8 -11.54 -16.90 2.50
C LEU A 8 -10.82 -17.75 1.45
N HIS A 9 -11.01 -17.43 0.19
CA HIS A 9 -10.18 -17.94 -0.90
C HIS A 9 -9.05 -16.94 -1.13
N ILE A 10 -7.81 -17.38 -0.97
CA ILE A 10 -6.63 -16.55 -1.22
C ILE A 10 -6.02 -17.00 -2.54
N VAL A 11 -6.05 -16.14 -3.55
CA VAL A 11 -5.43 -16.40 -4.86
C VAL A 11 -4.13 -15.63 -4.99
N SER A 12 -3.14 -16.25 -5.65
CA SER A 12 -1.85 -15.64 -5.92
C SER A 12 -1.33 -16.14 -7.27
N PRO A 13 -0.77 -15.25 -8.13
CA PRO A 13 -0.07 -15.67 -9.34
C PRO A 13 1.30 -16.31 -9.04
N LEU A 14 1.74 -16.30 -7.78
CA LEU A 14 3.02 -16.86 -7.36
C LEU A 14 2.89 -18.35 -7.02
N ARG A 15 4.03 -19.05 -6.99
CA ARG A 15 4.11 -20.47 -6.61
C ARG A 15 3.56 -20.79 -5.22
N HIS A 16 3.49 -19.79 -4.35
CA HIS A 16 2.95 -19.91 -3.00
C HIS A 16 2.07 -18.70 -2.68
N VAL A 17 0.98 -18.96 -1.97
CA VAL A 17 0.29 -17.93 -1.19
C VAL A 17 1.18 -17.49 -0.04
N SER A 18 1.13 -16.19 0.29
CA SER A 18 1.91 -15.60 1.37
C SER A 18 1.47 -16.14 2.73
N PRO A 19 2.39 -16.72 3.54
CA PRO A 19 2.08 -17.09 4.92
C PRO A 19 1.64 -15.89 5.77
N PHE A 20 2.13 -14.68 5.44
CA PHE A 20 1.73 -13.46 6.13
C PHE A 20 0.21 -13.22 5.97
N ASP A 21 -0.31 -13.34 4.75
CA ASP A 21 -1.72 -13.08 4.46
C ASP A 21 -2.62 -14.15 5.10
N VAL A 22 -2.16 -15.41 5.14
CA VAL A 22 -2.84 -16.49 5.86
C VAL A 22 -2.94 -16.17 7.36
N ASN A 23 -1.83 -15.80 8.00
CA ASN A 23 -1.82 -15.47 9.43
C ASN A 23 -2.73 -14.28 9.74
N MET A 24 -2.68 -13.21 8.93
CA MET A 24 -3.56 -12.05 9.07
C MET A 24 -5.04 -12.42 9.01
N ALA A 25 -5.41 -13.31 8.10
CA ALA A 25 -6.78 -13.78 7.95
C ALA A 25 -7.23 -14.63 9.16
N VAL A 26 -6.36 -15.51 9.66
CA VAL A 26 -6.63 -16.26 10.90
C VAL A 26 -6.84 -15.32 12.07
N ASP A 27 -5.94 -14.35 12.26
CA ASP A 27 -6.05 -13.35 13.33
C ASP A 27 -7.32 -12.49 13.21
N ALA A 28 -7.80 -12.25 11.98
CA ALA A 28 -9.06 -11.55 11.71
C ALA A 28 -10.31 -12.42 11.96
N GLY A 29 -10.14 -13.70 12.28
CA GLY A 29 -11.20 -14.63 12.66
C GLY A 29 -11.70 -15.55 11.54
N TYR A 30 -10.99 -15.66 10.42
CA TYR A 30 -11.31 -16.66 9.41
C TYR A 30 -10.88 -18.06 9.87
N ALA A 31 -11.85 -18.96 10.03
CA ALA A 31 -11.60 -20.35 10.37
C ALA A 31 -11.36 -21.24 9.14
N THR A 32 -11.82 -20.81 7.95
CA THR A 32 -11.70 -21.56 6.70
C THR A 32 -10.99 -20.69 5.66
N ILE A 33 -9.77 -21.09 5.30
CA ILE A 33 -8.92 -20.40 4.33
C ILE A 33 -8.42 -21.40 3.31
N LEU A 34 -8.69 -21.15 2.03
CA LEU A 34 -8.32 -22.01 0.91
C LEU A 34 -7.32 -21.25 0.02
N PRO A 35 -6.03 -21.65 0.01
CA PRO A 35 -5.02 -21.01 -0.83
C PRO A 35 -4.99 -21.61 -2.25
N TYR A 36 -4.91 -20.74 -3.25
CA TYR A 36 -4.72 -21.07 -4.66
C TYR A 36 -3.44 -20.36 -5.14
N SER A 37 -2.49 -21.14 -5.63
CA SER A 37 -1.19 -20.66 -6.10
C SER A 37 -1.08 -20.83 -7.61
N GLY A 38 -0.32 -19.97 -8.26
CA GLY A 38 -0.13 -19.99 -9.71
C GLY A 38 -1.37 -19.61 -10.52
N VAL A 39 -2.34 -18.93 -9.90
CA VAL A 39 -3.58 -18.49 -10.58
C VAL A 39 -3.23 -17.43 -11.61
N THR A 40 -3.65 -17.67 -12.85
CA THR A 40 -3.45 -16.76 -13.99
C THR A 40 -4.61 -15.77 -14.12
N LEU A 41 -4.42 -14.72 -14.93
CA LEU A 41 -5.44 -13.70 -15.14
C LEU A 41 -6.70 -14.26 -15.85
N ASP A 42 -6.51 -15.19 -16.79
CA ASP A 42 -7.59 -15.81 -17.55
C ASP A 42 -8.46 -16.77 -16.72
N GLU A 43 -7.90 -17.39 -15.68
CA GLU A 43 -8.63 -18.25 -14.74
C GLU A 43 -9.52 -17.46 -13.75
N MET A 44 -9.30 -16.15 -13.59
CA MET A 44 -9.97 -15.36 -12.54
C MET A 44 -11.49 -15.31 -12.67
N ALA A 45 -12.02 -15.27 -13.90
CA ALA A 45 -13.47 -15.24 -14.10
C ALA A 45 -14.12 -16.54 -13.63
N ASP A 46 -13.62 -17.68 -14.11
CA ASP A 46 -14.20 -18.99 -13.83
C ASP A 46 -14.07 -19.35 -12.35
N LEU A 47 -12.90 -19.09 -11.74
CA LEU A 47 -12.70 -19.27 -10.29
C LEU A 47 -13.64 -18.40 -9.46
N THR A 48 -13.84 -17.15 -9.86
CA THR A 48 -14.74 -16.23 -9.14
C THR A 48 -16.18 -16.72 -9.25
N GLN A 49 -16.64 -17.17 -10.43
CA GLN A 49 -17.99 -17.70 -10.60
C GLN A 49 -18.23 -18.98 -9.80
N ASP A 50 -17.24 -19.88 -9.73
CA ASP A 50 -17.35 -21.10 -8.93
C ASP A 50 -17.50 -20.75 -7.43
N MET A 51 -16.68 -19.83 -6.92
CA MET A 51 -16.84 -19.30 -5.55
C MET A 51 -18.21 -18.65 -5.34
N MET A 52 -18.69 -17.88 -6.31
CA MET A 52 -19.94 -17.12 -6.30
C MET A 52 -21.17 -18.04 -6.21
N PHE A 53 -21.24 -19.11 -7.00
CA PHE A 53 -22.39 -20.01 -7.07
C PHE A 53 -22.37 -21.17 -6.07
N SER A 54 -21.28 -21.33 -5.33
CA SER A 54 -21.14 -22.42 -4.35
C SER A 54 -21.93 -22.21 -3.05
N ARG A 55 -22.53 -21.04 -2.83
CA ARG A 55 -23.25 -20.69 -1.59
C ARG A 55 -24.56 -19.94 -1.86
N SER A 56 -25.43 -19.88 -0.84
CA SER A 56 -26.67 -19.12 -0.92
C SER A 56 -26.42 -17.61 -1.03
N PRO A 57 -27.35 -16.83 -1.61
CA PRO A 57 -27.25 -15.37 -1.69
C PRO A 57 -26.95 -14.67 -0.36
N GLU A 58 -27.58 -15.14 0.73
CA GLU A 58 -27.36 -14.60 2.08
C GLU A 58 -25.92 -14.80 2.58
N ALA A 59 -25.25 -15.87 2.13
CA ALA A 59 -23.89 -16.21 2.52
C ALA A 59 -22.82 -15.64 1.60
N ALA A 60 -23.18 -15.23 0.38
CA ALA A 60 -22.24 -14.80 -0.65
C ALA A 60 -21.33 -13.63 -0.22
N PRO A 61 -21.81 -12.57 0.46
CA PRO A 61 -20.94 -11.50 0.95
C PRO A 61 -19.80 -11.96 1.87
N ARG A 62 -19.98 -13.09 2.56
CA ARG A 62 -19.01 -13.69 3.49
C ARG A 62 -18.10 -14.74 2.84
N THR A 63 -18.25 -14.97 1.54
CA THR A 63 -17.19 -15.56 0.72
C THR A 63 -16.25 -14.44 0.32
N GLY A 64 -15.03 -14.48 0.81
CA GLY A 64 -13.99 -13.51 0.49
C GLY A 64 -13.04 -14.07 -0.56
N LEU A 65 -12.74 -13.27 -1.58
CA LEU A 65 -11.67 -13.48 -2.54
C LEU A 65 -10.54 -12.50 -2.24
N PHE A 66 -9.45 -12.98 -1.64
CA PHE A 66 -8.24 -12.18 -1.41
C PHE A 66 -7.25 -12.39 -2.56
N ILE A 67 -6.81 -11.31 -3.20
CA ILE A 67 -5.86 -11.33 -4.31
C ILE A 67 -4.49 -10.84 -3.81
N GLY A 68 -3.57 -11.79 -3.67
CA GLY A 68 -2.18 -11.54 -3.31
C GLY A 68 -1.27 -11.37 -4.54
N GLY A 69 0.03 -11.60 -4.35
CA GLY A 69 1.04 -11.51 -5.41
C GLY A 69 2.13 -10.49 -5.11
N LYS A 70 2.91 -10.11 -6.14
CA LYS A 70 4.02 -9.14 -6.03
C LYS A 70 4.00 -8.07 -7.13
N ASP A 71 2.93 -8.00 -7.90
CA ASP A 71 2.74 -7.05 -9.00
C ASP A 71 1.41 -6.32 -8.79
N ALA A 72 1.45 -4.98 -8.67
CA ALA A 72 0.26 -4.17 -8.45
C ALA A 72 -0.71 -4.26 -9.63
N SER A 73 -0.19 -4.07 -10.85
CA SER A 73 -0.99 -3.94 -12.05
C SER A 73 -1.68 -5.26 -12.35
N LEU A 74 -0.95 -6.39 -12.24
CA LEU A 74 -1.55 -7.71 -12.39
C LEU A 74 -2.62 -7.99 -11.32
N ALA A 75 -2.36 -7.66 -10.05
CA ALA A 75 -3.34 -7.89 -8.98
C ALA A 75 -4.62 -7.06 -9.18
N LEU A 76 -4.49 -5.81 -9.65
CA LEU A 76 -5.63 -4.96 -10.02
C LEU A 76 -6.38 -5.50 -11.24
N ASP A 77 -5.67 -6.00 -12.25
CA ASP A 77 -6.29 -6.60 -13.43
C ASP A 77 -7.05 -7.88 -13.06
N MET A 78 -6.49 -8.72 -12.17
CA MET A 78 -7.17 -9.90 -11.61
C MET A 78 -8.43 -9.51 -10.83
N ALA A 79 -8.38 -8.43 -10.04
CA ALA A 79 -9.52 -7.93 -9.29
C ALA A 79 -10.61 -7.36 -10.19
N ALA A 80 -10.24 -6.61 -11.23
CA ALA A 80 -11.17 -6.11 -12.22
C ALA A 80 -11.84 -7.26 -12.97
N LYS A 81 -11.09 -8.31 -13.32
CA LYS A 81 -11.61 -9.52 -13.97
C LYS A 81 -12.59 -10.26 -13.05
N ALA A 82 -12.25 -10.47 -11.78
CA ALA A 82 -13.15 -11.06 -10.79
C ALA A 82 -14.42 -10.23 -10.62
N LYS A 83 -14.30 -8.91 -10.45
CA LYS A 83 -15.45 -8.01 -10.31
C LYS A 83 -16.37 -8.02 -11.53
N SER A 84 -15.82 -8.19 -12.74
CA SER A 84 -16.61 -8.16 -13.99
C SER A 84 -17.63 -9.28 -14.13
N VAL A 85 -17.49 -10.37 -13.36
CA VAL A 85 -18.40 -11.52 -13.40
C VAL A 85 -19.36 -11.58 -12.21
N LEU A 86 -19.25 -10.65 -11.26
CA LEU A 86 -20.15 -10.58 -10.12
C LEU A 86 -21.49 -9.97 -10.52
N PHE A 87 -22.59 -10.60 -10.10
CA PHE A 87 -23.92 -10.07 -10.27
C PHE A 87 -24.90 -10.58 -9.19
N ALA A 88 -25.93 -9.78 -8.94
CA ALA A 88 -26.96 -10.12 -7.97
C ALA A 88 -27.71 -11.41 -8.36
N PRO A 89 -28.09 -12.26 -7.39
CA PRO A 89 -28.00 -12.05 -5.94
C PRO A 89 -26.77 -12.70 -5.28
N PHE A 90 -25.74 -13.11 -6.02
CA PHE A 90 -24.66 -13.98 -5.51
C PHE A 90 -23.32 -13.26 -5.30
N GLU A 91 -23.29 -11.94 -5.23
CA GLU A 91 -22.04 -11.17 -5.16
C GLU A 91 -21.18 -11.54 -3.95
N ILE A 92 -19.89 -11.82 -4.19
CA ILE A 92 -18.89 -12.14 -3.16
C ILE A 92 -17.97 -10.95 -2.91
N SER A 93 -17.30 -10.91 -1.75
CA SER A 93 -16.37 -9.83 -1.43
C SER A 93 -15.00 -10.06 -2.06
N ILE A 94 -14.35 -8.99 -2.52
CA ILE A 94 -13.00 -8.99 -3.09
C ILE A 94 -12.10 -8.08 -2.25
N PHE A 95 -10.89 -8.54 -1.93
CA PHE A 95 -9.85 -7.72 -1.30
C PHE A 95 -8.51 -7.91 -2.02
N VAL A 96 -7.92 -6.82 -2.50
CA VAL A 96 -6.64 -6.81 -3.22
C VAL A 96 -5.55 -6.20 -2.34
N ASP A 97 -4.49 -6.96 -2.04
CA ASP A 97 -3.34 -6.44 -1.29
C ASP A 97 -2.04 -7.23 -1.60
N PRO A 98 -1.48 -7.09 -2.81
CA PRO A 98 -0.33 -7.88 -3.24
C PRO A 98 0.87 -7.65 -2.32
N ALA A 99 1.30 -8.69 -1.61
CA ALA A 99 2.37 -8.68 -0.63
C ALA A 99 2.19 -7.62 0.48
N GLY A 100 0.95 -7.29 0.84
CA GLY A 100 0.66 -6.27 1.86
C GLY A 100 0.98 -4.85 1.42
N SER A 101 1.20 -4.61 0.13
CA SER A 101 1.72 -3.34 -0.36
C SER A 101 0.72 -2.19 -0.33
N PHE A 102 -0.58 -2.46 -0.55
CA PHE A 102 -1.62 -1.44 -0.57
C PHE A 102 -1.85 -0.93 0.85
N THR A 103 -1.95 -1.86 1.81
CA THR A 103 -2.09 -1.52 3.22
C THR A 103 -0.82 -0.87 3.78
N THR A 104 0.37 -1.26 3.31
CA THR A 104 1.63 -0.59 3.70
C THR A 104 1.70 0.83 3.15
N ALA A 105 1.39 1.04 1.87
CA ALA A 105 1.38 2.35 1.25
C ALA A 105 0.36 3.29 1.93
N ALA A 106 -0.85 2.78 2.18
CA ALA A 106 -1.89 3.49 2.93
C ALA A 106 -1.43 3.89 4.33
N ALA A 107 -0.86 2.96 5.10
CA ALA A 107 -0.35 3.23 6.43
C ALA A 107 0.79 4.26 6.43
N MET A 108 1.72 4.15 5.49
CA MET A 108 2.84 5.08 5.38
C MET A 108 2.36 6.51 5.13
N VAL A 109 1.45 6.71 4.16
CA VAL A 109 0.93 8.05 3.86
C VAL A 109 0.08 8.59 5.02
N ALA A 110 -0.72 7.75 5.66
CA ALA A 110 -1.53 8.17 6.82
C ALA A 110 -0.66 8.56 8.03
N GLU A 111 0.45 7.87 8.29
CA GLU A 111 1.42 8.25 9.32
C GLU A 111 2.09 9.59 9.00
N VAL A 112 2.45 9.84 7.74
CA VAL A 112 2.97 11.14 7.31
C VAL A 112 1.96 12.26 7.56
N GLU A 113 0.69 12.08 7.15
CA GLU A 113 -0.36 13.06 7.41
C GLU A 113 -0.59 13.30 8.90
N ARG A 114 -0.53 12.25 9.72
CA ARG A 114 -0.64 12.37 11.17
C ARG A 114 0.46 13.26 11.74
N ARG A 115 1.69 13.18 11.21
CA ARG A 115 2.82 14.02 11.65
C ARG A 115 2.76 15.45 11.12
N LEU A 116 2.20 15.66 9.94
CA LEU A 116 2.01 16.98 9.37
C LEU A 116 0.82 17.74 9.96
N ARG A 117 -0.19 17.05 10.48
CA ARG A 117 -1.46 17.65 10.95
C ARG A 117 -1.34 18.91 11.81
N PRO A 118 -0.39 19.03 12.77
CA PRO A 118 -0.26 20.24 13.59
C PRO A 118 0.04 21.50 12.78
N THR A 119 0.72 21.38 11.64
CA THR A 119 1.10 22.50 10.76
C THR A 119 0.38 22.48 9.41
N HIS A 120 -0.19 21.33 9.01
CA HIS A 120 -0.90 21.12 7.75
C HIS A 120 -2.23 20.40 8.05
N PRO A 121 -3.28 21.13 8.46
CA PRO A 121 -4.56 20.53 8.83
C PRO A 121 -5.26 19.80 7.67
N GLU A 122 -4.96 20.15 6.42
CA GLU A 122 -5.42 19.45 5.21
C GLU A 122 -4.54 18.23 4.83
N GLY A 123 -3.66 17.77 5.72
CA GLY A 123 -2.80 16.61 5.47
C GLY A 123 -1.66 16.93 4.51
N ILE A 124 -1.54 16.16 3.42
CA ILE A 124 -0.47 16.32 2.40
C ILE A 124 -0.90 17.14 1.17
N LYS A 125 -2.07 17.77 1.18
CA LYS A 125 -2.53 18.60 0.06
C LYS A 125 -1.55 19.75 -0.19
N GLY A 126 -1.06 19.87 -1.42
CA GLY A 126 -0.05 20.85 -1.85
C GLY A 126 1.38 20.57 -1.37
N VAL A 127 1.61 19.46 -0.65
CA VAL A 127 2.93 19.11 -0.12
C VAL A 127 3.77 18.44 -1.20
N LYS A 128 5.04 18.82 -1.31
CA LYS A 128 6.00 18.22 -2.26
C LYS A 128 6.56 16.90 -1.73
N VAL A 129 6.12 15.80 -2.33
CA VAL A 129 6.45 14.42 -1.93
C VAL A 129 7.41 13.79 -2.95
N GLN A 130 8.56 13.31 -2.49
CA GLN A 130 9.44 12.46 -3.30
C GLN A 130 9.38 11.00 -2.84
N VAL A 131 9.16 10.10 -3.79
CA VAL A 131 9.02 8.66 -3.53
C VAL A 131 10.18 7.90 -4.13
N TYR A 132 11.08 7.41 -3.28
CA TYR A 132 12.20 6.57 -3.68
C TYR A 132 11.79 5.09 -3.68
N GLY A 133 12.28 4.32 -4.65
CA GLY A 133 11.84 2.94 -4.83
C GLY A 133 10.44 2.84 -5.46
N ALA A 134 10.01 3.87 -6.18
CA ALA A 134 8.71 3.95 -6.84
C ALA A 134 8.45 2.88 -7.91
N THR A 135 9.50 2.23 -8.43
CA THR A 135 9.37 1.05 -9.29
C THR A 135 8.82 -0.17 -8.53
N GLY A 136 8.96 -0.20 -7.21
CA GLY A 136 8.30 -1.19 -6.35
C GLY A 136 6.79 -0.96 -6.21
N VAL A 137 6.10 -1.96 -5.68
CA VAL A 137 4.64 -1.94 -5.49
C VAL A 137 4.23 -0.91 -4.43
N VAL A 138 4.87 -0.94 -3.25
CA VAL A 138 4.61 0.01 -2.16
C VAL A 138 4.85 1.46 -2.59
N GLY A 139 6.02 1.75 -3.18
CA GLY A 139 6.36 3.11 -3.60
C GLY A 139 5.43 3.63 -4.70
N GLY A 140 5.10 2.81 -5.70
CA GLY A 140 4.18 3.20 -6.76
C GLY A 140 2.80 3.58 -6.21
N ILE A 141 2.20 2.72 -5.38
CA ILE A 141 0.88 2.96 -4.79
C ILE A 141 0.90 4.09 -3.77
N ALA A 142 1.97 4.25 -2.98
CA ALA A 142 2.11 5.40 -2.09
C ALA A 142 2.14 6.72 -2.85
N GLY A 143 2.79 6.74 -4.03
CA GLY A 143 2.75 7.88 -4.94
C GLY A 143 1.34 8.17 -5.46
N VAL A 144 0.58 7.15 -5.86
CA VAL A 144 -0.83 7.29 -6.29
C VAL A 144 -1.69 7.84 -5.15
N ILE A 145 -1.62 7.24 -3.96
CA ILE A 145 -2.37 7.68 -2.78
C ILE A 145 -2.04 9.14 -2.44
N ALA A 146 -0.75 9.50 -2.45
CA ALA A 146 -0.32 10.86 -2.14
C ALA A 146 -0.84 11.88 -3.18
N ALA A 147 -0.79 11.53 -4.47
CA ALA A 147 -1.31 12.39 -5.53
C ALA A 147 -2.84 12.53 -5.47
N GLN A 148 -3.58 11.46 -5.21
CA GLN A 148 -5.03 11.51 -4.98
C GLN A 148 -5.40 12.35 -3.74
N ALA A 149 -4.53 12.39 -2.73
CA ALA A 149 -4.66 13.27 -1.56
C ALA A 149 -4.24 14.73 -1.84
N GLY A 150 -3.84 15.05 -3.08
CA GLY A 150 -3.52 16.41 -3.54
C GLY A 150 -2.06 16.83 -3.36
N ALA A 151 -1.14 15.90 -3.11
CA ALA A 151 0.29 16.21 -3.04
C ALA A 151 0.92 16.41 -4.43
N GLU A 152 2.00 17.19 -4.50
CA GLU A 152 2.87 17.29 -5.66
C GLU A 152 3.90 16.16 -5.63
N VAL A 153 3.65 15.07 -6.36
CA VAL A 153 4.43 13.85 -6.24
C VAL A 153 5.49 13.73 -7.34
N THR A 154 6.73 13.41 -6.95
CA THR A 154 7.81 12.97 -7.85
C THR A 154 8.20 11.53 -7.53
N LEU A 155 8.10 10.66 -8.52
CA LEU A 155 8.62 9.29 -8.44
C LEU A 155 10.11 9.30 -8.79
N VAL A 156 10.94 8.77 -7.88
CA VAL A 156 12.39 8.79 -8.00
C VAL A 156 12.94 7.40 -8.28
N SER A 157 13.63 7.28 -9.41
CA SER A 157 14.39 6.08 -9.77
C SER A 157 15.82 6.15 -9.25
N HIS A 158 16.37 5.01 -8.84
CA HIS A 158 17.78 4.87 -8.44
C HIS A 158 18.70 4.55 -9.64
N ARG A 159 18.13 4.52 -10.86
CA ARG A 159 18.84 4.25 -12.11
C ARG A 159 18.37 5.26 -13.16
N ASP A 160 17.64 4.77 -14.14
CA ASP A 160 17.09 5.56 -15.23
C ASP A 160 15.68 6.07 -14.93
N VAL A 161 15.34 7.24 -15.46
CA VAL A 161 14.06 7.93 -15.26
C VAL A 161 12.90 7.25 -16.00
N GLU A 162 13.16 6.53 -17.10
CA GLU A 162 12.09 5.97 -17.94
C GLU A 162 11.25 4.92 -17.18
N ALA A 163 11.87 4.17 -16.27
CA ALA A 163 11.16 3.17 -15.47
C ALA A 163 10.06 3.78 -14.59
N VAL A 164 10.31 4.96 -14.01
CA VAL A 164 9.30 5.68 -13.21
C VAL A 164 8.38 6.52 -14.09
N ALA A 165 8.85 7.02 -15.23
CA ALA A 165 8.02 7.73 -16.21
C ALA A 165 6.95 6.80 -16.84
N ALA A 166 7.32 5.56 -17.18
CA ALA A 166 6.38 4.55 -17.67
C ALA A 166 5.30 4.25 -16.64
N LYS A 167 5.66 4.10 -15.35
CA LYS A 167 4.69 3.96 -14.26
C LYS A 167 3.79 5.18 -14.10
N ALA A 168 4.35 6.39 -14.18
CA ALA A 168 3.56 7.61 -14.11
C ALA A 168 2.49 7.67 -15.22
N ARG A 169 2.83 7.24 -16.44
CA ARG A 169 1.86 7.14 -17.55
C ARG A 169 0.78 6.08 -17.29
N ASP A 170 1.16 4.90 -16.83
CA ASP A 170 0.20 3.84 -16.46
C ASP A 170 -0.74 4.30 -15.33
N PHE A 171 -0.21 4.92 -14.28
CA PHE A 171 -1.00 5.43 -13.17
C PHE A 171 -1.90 6.62 -13.55
N LYS A 172 -1.46 7.47 -14.48
CA LYS A 172 -2.34 8.50 -15.07
C LYS A 172 -3.52 7.88 -15.79
N GLN A 173 -3.30 6.84 -16.58
CA GLN A 173 -4.37 6.13 -17.30
C GLN A 173 -5.33 5.41 -16.34
N ARG A 174 -4.79 4.74 -15.31
CA ARG A 174 -5.58 3.91 -14.38
C ARG A 174 -6.31 4.71 -13.30
N PHE A 175 -5.69 5.77 -12.79
CA PHE A 175 -6.15 6.47 -11.58
C PHE A 175 -6.35 7.97 -11.78
N GLY A 176 -6.03 8.52 -12.96
CA GLY A 176 -6.22 9.95 -13.24
C GLY A 176 -5.29 10.88 -12.47
N VAL A 177 -4.15 10.38 -11.98
CA VAL A 177 -3.17 11.17 -11.22
C VAL A 177 -2.03 11.68 -12.11
N ASP A 178 -1.52 12.86 -11.80
CA ASP A 178 -0.30 13.41 -12.40
C ASP A 178 0.89 13.19 -11.46
N LEU A 179 1.92 12.51 -11.96
CA LEU A 179 3.13 12.17 -11.21
C LEU A 179 4.36 12.65 -12.00
N ALA A 180 5.19 13.47 -11.38
CA ALA A 180 6.50 13.82 -11.93
C ALA A 180 7.47 12.63 -11.81
N SER A 181 8.54 12.66 -12.61
CA SER A 181 9.54 11.59 -12.66
C SER A 181 10.94 12.18 -12.61
N ALA A 182 11.80 11.59 -11.78
CA ALA A 182 13.20 11.96 -11.67
C ALA A 182 14.08 10.71 -11.49
N SER A 183 15.37 10.86 -11.74
CA SER A 183 16.40 9.87 -11.41
C SER A 183 17.42 10.47 -10.44
N ALA A 184 17.84 9.66 -9.48
CA ALA A 184 18.92 9.98 -8.57
C ALA A 184 19.74 8.70 -8.30
N SER A 185 20.76 8.50 -9.14
CA SER A 185 21.65 7.34 -9.15
C SER A 185 22.93 7.56 -8.33
N SER A 186 23.32 8.81 -8.12
CA SER A 186 24.48 9.20 -7.31
C SER A 186 24.09 10.05 -6.10
N GLU A 187 25.01 10.17 -5.13
CA GLU A 187 24.81 11.03 -3.95
C GLU A 187 24.66 12.52 -4.34
N ASP A 188 25.39 12.98 -5.37
CA ASP A 188 25.27 14.35 -5.86
C ASP A 188 23.91 14.63 -6.50
N GLU A 189 23.38 13.69 -7.27
CA GLU A 189 22.04 13.80 -7.85
C GLU A 189 20.96 13.83 -6.75
N LYS A 190 21.09 12.99 -5.71
CA LYS A 190 20.19 13.03 -4.55
C LYS A 190 20.26 14.39 -3.85
N ARG A 191 21.46 14.92 -3.59
CA ARG A 191 21.65 16.25 -2.99
C ARG A 191 21.05 17.38 -3.82
N ALA A 192 21.11 17.29 -5.15
CA ALA A 192 20.53 18.29 -6.04
C ALA A 192 19.00 18.25 -6.07
N LEU A 193 18.41 17.06 -5.88
CA LEU A 193 16.97 16.83 -5.99
C LEU A 193 16.20 17.15 -4.69
N LEU A 194 16.85 17.08 -3.52
CA LEU A 194 16.23 17.21 -2.20
C LEU A 194 15.87 18.63 -1.69
N PRO A 195 16.48 19.76 -2.11
CA PRO A 195 16.32 21.04 -1.43
C PRO A 195 14.88 21.54 -1.24
N GLY A 196 13.99 21.30 -2.20
CA GLY A 196 12.59 21.72 -2.15
C GLY A 196 11.60 20.61 -1.74
N THR A 197 12.10 19.48 -1.25
CA THR A 197 11.28 18.34 -0.84
C THR A 197 10.79 18.52 0.59
N GLN A 198 9.48 18.36 0.79
CA GLN A 198 8.87 18.46 2.11
C GLN A 198 8.61 17.09 2.72
N VAL A 199 8.33 16.08 1.91
CA VAL A 199 8.14 14.70 2.36
C VAL A 199 8.98 13.75 1.53
N VAL A 200 9.70 12.84 2.19
CA VAL A 200 10.39 11.72 1.56
C VAL A 200 9.73 10.41 1.97
N LEU A 201 9.40 9.58 0.98
CA LEU A 201 8.95 8.20 1.17
C LEU A 201 10.02 7.25 0.62
N ALA A 202 10.69 6.50 1.49
CA ALA A 202 11.68 5.50 1.11
C ALA A 202 11.03 4.11 1.06
N CYS A 203 10.88 3.58 -0.16
CA CYS A 203 10.26 2.28 -0.45
C CYS A 203 11.22 1.32 -1.16
N GLY A 204 12.51 1.39 -0.79
CA GLY A 204 13.58 0.58 -1.38
C GLY A 204 13.55 -0.88 -0.94
N ARG A 205 14.55 -1.64 -1.40
CA ARG A 205 14.75 -3.02 -1.00
C ARG A 205 15.22 -3.11 0.45
N ALA A 206 14.91 -4.23 1.09
CA ALA A 206 15.39 -4.53 2.43
C ALA A 206 16.94 -4.47 2.49
N GLY A 207 17.49 -3.86 3.54
CA GLY A 207 18.93 -3.78 3.77
C GLY A 207 19.69 -2.88 2.78
N VAL A 208 19.01 -1.91 2.16
CA VAL A 208 19.62 -0.97 1.23
C VAL A 208 19.37 0.45 1.71
N GLU A 209 20.45 1.19 1.98
CA GLU A 209 20.38 2.63 2.23
C GLU A 209 20.12 3.39 0.91
N ILE A 210 19.11 4.25 0.92
CA ILE A 210 18.69 5.10 -0.19
C ILE A 210 19.21 6.52 0.00
N LEU A 211 19.07 7.07 1.21
CA LEU A 211 19.50 8.43 1.53
C LEU A 211 20.48 8.41 2.68
N SER A 212 21.71 8.82 2.40
CA SER A 212 22.73 9.05 3.41
C SER A 212 22.39 10.28 4.27
N ALA A 213 23.07 10.43 5.41
CA ALA A 213 22.92 11.62 6.25
C ALA A 213 23.32 12.90 5.50
N ASP A 214 24.36 12.82 4.66
CA ASP A 214 24.84 13.94 3.86
C ASP A 214 23.84 14.34 2.76
N ALA A 215 23.18 13.36 2.12
CA ALA A 215 22.11 13.63 1.17
C ALA A 215 20.91 14.26 1.88
N LEU A 216 20.48 13.69 3.00
CA LEU A 216 19.33 14.16 3.77
C LEU A 216 19.55 15.60 4.30
N ALA A 217 20.79 15.97 4.64
CA ALA A 217 21.14 17.33 5.04
C ALA A 217 20.91 18.39 3.95
N ALA A 218 20.84 18.00 2.67
CA ALA A 218 20.51 18.90 1.57
C ALA A 218 19.00 19.21 1.48
N ALA A 219 18.14 18.43 2.15
CA ALA A 219 16.68 18.58 2.15
C ALA A 219 16.24 19.72 3.08
N ARG A 220 16.42 20.98 2.63
CA ARG A 220 16.21 22.19 3.43
C ARG A 220 14.76 22.41 3.86
N ASP A 221 13.81 21.99 3.03
CA ASP A 221 12.38 22.16 3.28
C ASP A 221 11.72 20.90 3.89
N LEU A 222 12.52 19.90 4.30
CA LEU A 222 12.02 18.63 4.79
C LEU A 222 11.18 18.80 6.06
N LEU A 223 10.02 18.14 6.07
CA LEU A 223 9.10 18.09 7.21
C LEU A 223 9.01 16.66 7.77
N VAL A 224 8.87 15.66 6.89
CA VAL A 224 8.74 14.26 7.29
C VAL A 224 9.51 13.34 6.34
N ALA A 225 10.23 12.38 6.89
CA ALA A 225 10.83 11.28 6.14
C ALA A 225 10.30 9.94 6.67
N ALA A 226 9.76 9.10 5.80
CA ALA A 226 9.21 7.80 6.16
C ALA A 226 9.95 6.67 5.43
N ASP A 227 10.31 5.62 6.15
CA ASP A 227 11.06 4.48 5.62
C ASP A 227 10.37 3.16 5.94
N VAL A 228 10.11 2.35 4.92
CA VAL A 228 9.48 1.02 5.06
C VAL A 228 10.50 -0.11 5.21
N ASN A 229 11.80 0.19 5.18
CA ASN A 229 12.84 -0.81 5.36
C ASN A 229 13.06 -1.17 6.84
N ALA A 230 12.65 -2.38 7.23
CA ALA A 230 12.87 -2.90 8.59
C ALA A 230 14.21 -3.64 8.76
N VAL A 231 14.98 -3.82 7.68
CA VAL A 231 16.23 -4.59 7.67
C VAL A 231 17.44 -3.66 7.59
N PRO A 232 18.39 -3.72 8.55
CA PRO A 232 19.59 -2.90 8.51
C PRO A 232 20.48 -3.16 7.27
N PRO A 233 21.16 -2.11 6.74
CA PRO A 233 21.00 -0.69 7.09
C PRO A 233 19.61 -0.16 6.68
N ALA A 234 19.11 0.83 7.42
CA ALA A 234 17.87 1.52 7.09
C ALA A 234 17.94 2.16 5.69
N GLY A 235 16.79 2.38 5.07
CA GLY A 235 16.67 3.10 3.79
C GLY A 235 16.99 4.58 3.92
N ILE A 236 16.73 5.20 5.07
CA ILE A 236 17.11 6.59 5.34
C ILE A 236 18.02 6.62 6.57
N ALA A 237 19.22 7.16 6.40
CA ALA A 237 20.18 7.31 7.49
C ALA A 237 19.56 8.09 8.66
N GLY A 238 19.78 7.59 9.88
CA GLY A 238 19.26 8.19 11.09
C GLY A 238 17.81 7.82 11.44
N ILE A 239 17.08 7.09 10.59
CA ILE A 239 15.72 6.58 10.89
C ILE A 239 15.82 5.09 11.19
N ASP A 240 15.74 4.70 12.47
CA ASP A 240 15.65 3.29 12.83
C ASP A 240 14.24 2.74 12.62
N ALA A 241 14.10 1.42 12.61
CA ALA A 241 12.83 0.75 12.31
C ALA A 241 11.68 1.12 13.27
N HIS A 242 11.98 1.54 14.51
CA HIS A 242 11.00 1.92 15.52
C HIS A 242 10.76 3.44 15.58
N ALA A 243 11.40 4.22 14.71
CA ALA A 243 11.27 5.67 14.73
C ALA A 243 9.79 6.09 14.64
N ASP A 244 9.34 6.86 15.62
CA ASP A 244 8.00 7.43 15.66
C ASP A 244 8.11 8.92 15.98
N ALA A 245 8.09 9.74 14.91
CA ALA A 245 8.46 11.16 14.96
C ALA A 245 9.87 11.43 15.51
N LYS A 246 10.84 10.62 15.12
CA LYS A 246 12.24 10.81 15.51
C LYS A 246 12.77 12.15 14.97
N PRO A 247 13.33 13.05 15.79
CA PRO A 247 13.87 14.31 15.29
C PRO A 247 14.96 14.10 14.24
N LEU A 248 14.90 14.88 13.16
CA LEU A 248 15.90 14.97 12.10
C LEU A 248 16.43 16.41 12.00
N ALA A 249 17.43 16.64 11.17
CA ALA A 249 17.95 17.98 10.91
C ALA A 249 16.85 18.91 10.37
N GLY A 250 16.95 20.21 10.64
CA GLY A 250 16.01 21.22 10.14
C GLY A 250 14.62 21.21 10.79
N GLY A 251 14.39 20.39 11.83
CA GLY A 251 13.09 20.28 12.51
C GLY A 251 12.14 19.25 11.88
N ALA A 252 12.62 18.51 10.85
CA ALA A 252 11.90 17.39 10.28
C ALA A 252 11.78 16.23 11.28
N VAL A 253 10.87 15.28 10.98
CA VAL A 253 10.72 14.05 11.76
C VAL A 253 10.77 12.79 10.91
N GLY A 254 11.35 11.73 11.47
CA GLY A 254 11.50 10.42 10.86
C GLY A 254 10.45 9.41 11.35
N ILE A 255 9.99 8.55 10.44
CA ILE A 255 9.05 7.46 10.71
C ILE A 255 9.64 6.15 10.17
N GLY A 256 9.76 5.16 11.05
CA GLY A 256 10.37 3.87 10.75
C GLY A 256 9.36 2.80 10.33
N ALA A 257 9.91 1.70 9.79
CA ALA A 257 9.15 0.63 9.17
C ALA A 257 8.18 -0.09 10.12
N LEU A 258 8.51 -0.22 11.41
CA LEU A 258 7.66 -0.91 12.39
C LEU A 258 6.53 0.00 12.91
N THR A 259 6.73 1.32 12.92
CA THR A 259 5.65 2.30 13.17
C THR A 259 4.61 2.21 12.07
N ILE A 260 5.06 2.23 10.81
CA ILE A 260 4.20 2.05 9.63
C ILE A 260 3.56 0.65 9.65
N GLY A 261 4.35 -0.37 9.92
CA GLY A 261 3.93 -1.77 9.99
C GLY A 261 2.85 -2.04 11.03
N HIS A 262 2.89 -1.35 12.18
CA HIS A 262 1.87 -1.44 13.22
C HIS A 262 0.51 -0.90 12.74
N LEU A 263 0.49 0.27 12.09
CA LEU A 263 -0.75 0.79 11.49
C LEU A 263 -1.23 -0.11 10.34
N LYS A 264 -0.31 -0.56 9.47
CA LYS A 264 -0.60 -1.49 8.37
C LYS A 264 -1.28 -2.77 8.86
N TYR A 265 -0.75 -3.39 9.91
CA TYR A 265 -1.33 -4.59 10.53
C TYR A 265 -2.79 -4.32 10.94
N ARG A 266 -3.03 -3.23 11.66
CA ARG A 266 -4.39 -2.86 12.11
C ARG A 266 -5.34 -2.61 10.94
N VAL A 267 -4.87 -1.94 9.88
CA VAL A 267 -5.68 -1.68 8.67
C VAL A 267 -6.07 -2.99 7.99
N GLN A 268 -5.11 -3.85 7.67
CA GLN A 268 -5.39 -5.11 6.98
C GLN A 268 -6.28 -6.04 7.82
N HIS A 269 -6.00 -6.14 9.13
CA HIS A 269 -6.81 -6.93 10.08
C HIS A 269 -8.26 -6.47 10.12
N GLU A 270 -8.49 -5.17 10.27
CA GLU A 270 -9.83 -4.59 10.34
C GLU A 270 -10.58 -4.72 9.01
N LEU A 271 -9.91 -4.56 7.85
CA LEU A 271 -10.54 -4.80 6.53
C LEU A 271 -10.97 -6.26 6.35
N LEU A 272 -10.11 -7.21 6.75
CA LEU A 272 -10.46 -8.63 6.76
C LEU A 272 -11.64 -8.90 7.70
N ALA A 273 -11.63 -8.31 8.90
CA ALA A 273 -12.71 -8.47 9.87
C ALA A 273 -14.05 -7.92 9.35
N ARG A 274 -14.03 -6.76 8.68
CA ARG A 274 -15.22 -6.18 8.02
C ARG A 274 -15.76 -7.07 6.91
N MET A 275 -14.87 -7.55 6.04
CA MET A 275 -15.24 -8.47 4.96
C MET A 275 -15.83 -9.78 5.51
N ARG A 276 -15.29 -10.29 6.62
CA ARG A 276 -15.71 -11.53 7.25
C ARG A 276 -17.16 -11.50 7.74
N VAL A 277 -17.64 -10.35 8.21
CA VAL A 277 -18.99 -10.20 8.79
C VAL A 277 -19.94 -9.40 7.88
N ALA A 278 -19.52 -9.12 6.65
CA ALA A 278 -20.27 -8.28 5.72
C ALA A 278 -21.64 -8.88 5.39
N THR A 279 -22.65 -8.02 5.25
CA THR A 279 -23.99 -8.36 4.77
C THR A 279 -24.20 -7.96 3.31
N GLN A 280 -23.24 -7.26 2.72
CA GLN A 280 -23.17 -6.88 1.31
C GLN A 280 -21.74 -7.10 0.82
N ALA A 281 -21.58 -7.50 -0.44
CA ALA A 281 -20.27 -7.73 -1.02
C ALA A 281 -19.42 -6.45 -0.97
N LEU A 282 -18.18 -6.57 -0.50
CA LEU A 282 -17.21 -5.48 -0.47
C LEU A 282 -16.23 -5.63 -1.62
N THR A 283 -15.79 -4.51 -2.22
CA THR A 283 -14.60 -4.48 -3.08
C THR A 283 -13.58 -3.59 -2.40
N ILE A 284 -12.53 -4.18 -1.84
CA ILE A 284 -11.55 -3.50 -1.01
C ILE A 284 -10.25 -3.32 -1.81
N GLY A 285 -9.87 -2.05 -2.01
CA GLY A 285 -8.63 -1.63 -2.67
C GLY A 285 -7.74 -0.76 -1.79
N PHE A 286 -6.75 -0.10 -2.40
CA PHE A 286 -5.83 0.78 -1.68
C PHE A 286 -6.52 2.07 -1.21
N GLU A 287 -7.58 2.53 -1.89
CA GLU A 287 -8.38 3.67 -1.47
C GLU A 287 -9.11 3.38 -0.14
N ASP A 288 -9.73 2.20 -0.02
CA ASP A 288 -10.38 1.76 1.22
C ASP A 288 -9.36 1.59 2.35
N ALA A 289 -8.19 1.02 2.04
CA ALA A 289 -7.08 0.89 2.98
C ALA A 289 -6.61 2.26 3.47
N PHE A 290 -6.48 3.25 2.60
CA PHE A 290 -6.06 4.59 2.98
C PHE A 290 -7.10 5.34 3.80
N ALA A 291 -8.38 5.24 3.43
CA ALA A 291 -9.48 5.83 4.19
C ALA A 291 -9.50 5.27 5.63
N LEU A 292 -9.34 3.95 5.78
CA LEU A 292 -9.24 3.32 7.08
C LEU A 292 -7.96 3.71 7.83
N ALA A 293 -6.80 3.74 7.14
CA ALA A 293 -5.53 4.13 7.75
C ALA A 293 -5.61 5.54 8.35
N ARG A 294 -6.18 6.51 7.64
CA ARG A 294 -6.46 7.87 8.16
C ARG A 294 -7.31 7.85 9.42
N SER A 295 -8.39 7.06 9.42
CA SER A 295 -9.27 6.92 10.58
C SER A 295 -8.56 6.31 11.79
N LEU A 296 -7.72 5.29 11.58
CA LEU A 296 -7.00 4.60 12.66
C LEU A 296 -5.77 5.36 13.18
N ALA A 297 -5.23 6.28 12.37
CA ALA A 297 -4.12 7.17 12.70
C ALA A 297 -4.58 8.49 13.35
N ALA A 298 -5.87 8.83 13.30
CA ALA A 298 -6.37 10.03 13.97
C ALA A 298 -6.15 9.94 15.50
N PRO A 299 -5.79 11.06 16.16
CA PRO A 299 -5.74 11.11 17.62
C PRO A 299 -7.14 10.81 18.17
N LYS A 300 -7.18 10.05 19.27
CA LYS A 300 -8.40 9.80 20.03
C LYS A 300 -8.86 11.04 20.75
#